data_AF-A0A946HIC2-F1
#
_entry.id   AF-A0A946HIC2-F1
#
_cell.length_a   1.000
_cell.length_b   1.000
_cell.length_c   1.000
_cell.angle_alpha   90.00
_cell.angle_beta   90.00
_cell.angle_gamma   90.00
#
_symmetry.space_group_name_H-M   'P 1'
#
loop_
_entity.id
_entity.type
_entity.pdbx_description
1 polymer ?
#
loop_
_entity_poly.entity_id
_entity_poly.type
_entity_poly.pdbx_seq_one_letter_code
_entity_poly.pdbx_strand_id
1 'polypeptide(L)'
;MVRLAADIFIEFECKVSSTGYTLADRKKHKFKPKNGALMQKRPYKFSALIDFLSLIGPDVSPGSPDEDKYLEQRERFYERWGFLYSSDKAEDGAAFDALLLKMKQADEIRRQSGDGAPDFTLSDIAVISYATEHNAKTDEKIYLPVIRPAHLYHALEISWAFGAYSLNKVTWETCKYYRQYGLRKDCLVKFPKTRRGKKFCCKQCKDYFNIYKSRREANQ
;
A
#
# COMPACT_ATOMS: atom_id res chain seq x y z
N MET A 1 19.62 -28.58 -3.49
CA MET A 1 18.92 -27.29 -3.27
C MET A 1 18.42 -27.28 -1.84
N VAL A 2 18.89 -26.36 -1.01
CA VAL A 2 18.42 -26.20 0.37
C VAL A 2 17.40 -25.07 0.38
N ARG A 3 16.19 -25.33 0.90
CA ARG A 3 15.13 -24.33 1.05
C ARG A 3 15.09 -23.90 2.51
N LEU A 4 15.48 -22.66 2.78
CA LEU A 4 15.35 -22.05 4.10
C LEU A 4 14.14 -21.12 4.09
N ALA A 5 13.16 -21.38 4.95
CA ALA A 5 12.15 -20.40 5.29
C ALA A 5 12.71 -19.57 6.45
N ALA A 6 13.02 -18.30 6.18
CA ALA A 6 13.53 -17.38 7.19
C ALA A 6 12.58 -16.20 7.32
N ASP A 7 12.12 -15.95 8.54
CA ASP A 7 11.48 -14.68 8.86
C ASP A 7 12.55 -13.57 8.86
N ILE A 8 12.14 -12.35 8.57
CA ILE A 8 13.03 -11.18 8.52
C ILE A 8 12.43 -10.04 9.33
N PHE A 9 13.29 -9.17 9.85
CA PHE A 9 12.87 -7.87 10.39
C PHE A 9 13.20 -6.75 9.41
N ILE A 10 12.21 -5.91 9.12
CA ILE A 10 12.40 -4.68 8.35
C ILE A 10 12.35 -3.52 9.34
N GLU A 11 13.51 -2.90 9.58
CA GLU A 11 13.63 -1.72 10.43
C GLU A 11 13.69 -0.47 9.53
N PHE A 12 12.55 0.20 9.41
CA PHE A 12 12.42 1.43 8.63
C PHE A 12 11.53 2.44 9.38
N GLU A 13 11.94 3.70 9.36
CA GLU A 13 11.17 4.82 9.92
C GLU A 13 10.51 5.62 8.79
N CYS A 14 9.20 5.48 8.65
CA CYS A 14 8.38 6.36 7.83
C CYS A 14 8.49 7.80 8.35
N LYS A 15 8.85 8.75 7.48
CA LYS A 15 8.82 10.18 7.81
C LYS A 15 7.57 10.81 7.23
N VAL A 16 6.70 11.30 8.11
CA VAL A 16 5.39 11.87 7.75
C VAL A 16 5.24 13.31 8.24
N SER A 17 4.66 14.16 7.41
CA SER A 17 4.30 15.53 7.79
C SER A 17 3.23 15.55 8.89
N SER A 18 3.46 16.31 9.97
CA SER A 18 2.52 16.49 11.08
C SER A 18 1.21 17.17 10.67
N THR A 19 1.25 17.99 9.62
CA THR A 19 0.11 18.76 9.11
C THR A 19 -0.46 18.18 7.81
N GLY A 20 0.07 17.06 7.34
CA GLY A 20 -0.28 16.43 6.07
C GLY A 20 0.37 17.08 4.85
N TYR A 21 -0.15 16.77 3.68
CA TYR A 21 0.43 17.11 2.39
C TYR A 21 -0.53 17.95 1.55
N THR A 22 -0.06 18.47 0.43
CA THR A 22 -0.90 19.14 -0.56
C THR A 22 -0.33 18.92 -1.96
N LEU A 23 -1.20 18.88 -2.95
CA LEU A 23 -0.82 18.81 -4.35
C LEU A 23 -0.22 20.16 -4.78
N ALA A 24 1.09 20.19 -5.02
CA ALA A 24 1.83 21.39 -5.40
C ALA A 24 1.80 21.63 -6.91
N ASP A 25 1.84 20.56 -7.70
CA ASP A 25 1.78 20.60 -9.16
C ASP A 25 0.90 19.47 -9.65
N ARG A 26 -0.29 19.81 -10.15
CA ARG A 26 -1.24 18.83 -10.67
C ARG A 26 -0.76 18.18 -11.96
N LYS A 27 -0.03 18.88 -12.83
CA LYS A 27 0.44 18.29 -14.11
C LYS A 27 1.47 17.19 -13.86
N LYS A 28 2.29 17.35 -12.82
CA LYS A 28 3.30 16.37 -12.41
C LYS A 28 2.85 15.45 -11.28
N HIS A 29 1.58 15.54 -10.84
CA HIS A 29 1.06 14.92 -9.62
C HIS A 29 2.02 15.04 -8.42
N LYS A 30 2.67 16.20 -8.28
CA LYS A 30 3.74 16.40 -7.30
C LYS A 30 3.16 16.94 -6.00
N PHE A 31 3.45 16.26 -4.90
CA PHE A 31 3.02 16.66 -3.56
C PHE A 31 4.13 17.40 -2.81
N LYS A 32 3.74 18.16 -1.80
CA LYS A 32 4.66 18.73 -0.81
C LYS A 32 4.04 18.72 0.59
N PRO A 33 4.83 18.71 1.67
CA PRO A 33 4.31 18.97 3.01
C PRO A 33 3.60 20.33 3.05
N LYS A 34 2.53 20.46 3.83
CA LYS A 34 1.92 21.78 4.07
C LYS A 34 2.92 22.70 4.80
N ASN A 35 2.78 24.02 4.61
CA ASN A 35 3.70 25.00 5.20
C ASN A 35 3.75 24.85 6.74
N GLY A 36 4.96 24.93 7.30
CA GLY A 36 5.18 24.77 8.75
C GLY A 36 5.12 23.33 9.26
N ALA A 37 5.03 22.34 8.37
CA ALA A 37 5.04 20.93 8.74
C ALA A 37 6.34 20.54 9.47
N LEU A 38 6.18 19.83 10.60
CA LEU A 38 7.28 19.07 11.20
C LEU A 38 7.22 17.63 10.71
N MET A 39 8.37 17.03 10.45
CA MET A 39 8.44 15.62 10.05
C MET A 39 8.45 14.73 11.30
N GLN A 40 7.43 13.89 11.42
CA GLN A 40 7.31 12.86 12.45
C GLN A 40 7.85 11.54 11.93
N LYS A 41 8.50 10.79 12.81
CA LYS A 41 8.93 9.41 12.54
C LYS A 41 7.87 8.43 13.01
N ARG A 42 7.54 7.44 12.19
CA ARG A 42 6.64 6.34 12.54
C ARG A 42 7.27 5.02 12.10
N PRO A 43 7.12 3.94 12.89
CA PRO A 43 7.63 2.65 12.47
C PRO A 43 6.88 2.15 11.23
N TYR A 44 7.63 1.61 10.28
CA TYR A 44 7.07 0.88 9.15
C TYR A 44 6.21 -0.29 9.61
N LYS A 45 5.15 -0.59 8.86
CA LYS A 45 4.27 -1.74 9.10
C LYS A 45 3.90 -2.38 7.78
N PHE A 46 3.66 -3.68 7.80
CA PHE A 46 3.20 -4.44 6.62
C PHE A 46 1.90 -3.88 6.02
N SER A 47 1.06 -3.20 6.80
CA SER A 47 -0.11 -2.49 6.30
C SER A 47 0.20 -1.40 5.27
N ALA A 48 1.43 -0.86 5.25
CA ALA A 48 1.87 0.08 4.22
C ALA A 48 1.83 -0.56 2.84
N LEU A 49 2.32 -1.80 2.70
CA LEU A 49 2.24 -2.56 1.45
C LEU A 49 0.79 -2.80 1.03
N ILE A 50 -0.07 -3.17 1.99
CA ILE A 50 -1.50 -3.39 1.72
C ILE A 50 -2.17 -2.08 1.25
N ASP A 51 -1.92 -0.96 1.94
CA ASP A 51 -2.46 0.35 1.56
C ASP A 51 -1.95 0.76 0.16
N PHE A 52 -0.66 0.52 -0.15
CA PHE A 52 -0.05 0.81 -1.44
C PHE A 52 -0.70 0.01 -2.58
N LEU A 53 -0.82 -1.31 -2.43
CA LEU A 53 -1.47 -2.18 -3.42
C LEU A 53 -2.99 -1.92 -3.57
N SER A 54 -3.61 -1.29 -2.58
CA SER A 54 -5.03 -0.91 -2.61
C SER A 54 -5.32 0.36 -3.42
N LEU A 55 -4.30 1.13 -3.79
CA LEU A 55 -4.48 2.35 -4.59
C LEU A 55 -5.14 2.01 -5.93
N ILE A 56 -5.94 2.92 -6.50
CA ILE A 56 -6.67 2.65 -7.76
C ILE A 56 -5.82 2.81 -9.02
N GLY A 57 -4.81 3.69 -8.99
CA GLY A 57 -4.01 4.07 -10.17
C GLY A 57 -3.01 3.00 -10.65
N PRO A 58 -2.18 3.28 -11.66
CA PRO A 58 -2.03 4.58 -12.32
C PRO A 58 -2.86 4.78 -13.60
N ASP A 59 -3.64 3.80 -14.06
CA ASP A 59 -4.38 3.86 -15.34
C ASP A 59 -5.64 4.76 -15.32
N VAL A 60 -5.56 5.92 -14.66
CA VAL A 60 -6.66 6.91 -14.58
C VAL A 60 -6.48 8.01 -15.63
N SER A 61 -7.56 8.37 -16.32
CA SER A 61 -7.52 9.42 -17.33
C SER A 61 -7.24 10.81 -16.70
N PRO A 62 -6.30 11.61 -17.23
CA PRO A 62 -6.03 12.96 -16.73
C PRO A 62 -7.27 13.85 -16.75
N GLY A 63 -7.46 14.66 -15.71
CA GLY A 63 -8.61 15.55 -15.55
C GLY A 63 -9.93 14.83 -15.22
N SER A 64 -9.94 13.51 -15.11
CA SER A 64 -11.16 12.75 -14.78
C SER A 64 -11.46 12.78 -13.28
N PRO A 65 -12.73 12.55 -12.87
CA PRO A 65 -13.07 12.33 -11.46
C PRO A 65 -12.30 11.19 -10.79
N ASP A 66 -11.75 10.26 -11.57
CA ASP A 66 -10.98 9.13 -11.06
C ASP A 66 -9.51 9.52 -10.82
N GLU A 67 -8.96 10.47 -11.58
CA GLU A 67 -7.69 11.13 -11.26
C GLU A 67 -7.77 11.85 -9.91
N ASP A 68 -8.80 12.65 -9.66
CA ASP A 68 -8.96 13.36 -8.39
C ASP A 68 -8.96 12.39 -7.20
N LYS A 69 -9.69 11.28 -7.33
CA LYS A 69 -9.76 10.24 -6.29
C LYS A 69 -8.43 9.50 -6.14
N TYR A 70 -7.70 9.29 -7.23
CA TYR A 70 -6.37 8.70 -7.18
C TYR A 70 -5.40 9.60 -6.40
N LEU A 71 -5.42 10.90 -6.69
CA LEU A 71 -4.61 11.89 -5.99
C LEU A 71 -4.98 11.99 -4.50
N GLU A 72 -6.27 11.95 -4.15
CA GLU A 72 -6.72 11.88 -2.75
C GLU A 72 -6.22 10.61 -2.03
N GLN A 73 -6.23 9.45 -2.70
CA GLN A 73 -5.72 8.21 -2.13
C GLN A 73 -4.20 8.25 -1.93
N ARG A 74 -3.46 8.79 -2.91
CA ARG A 74 -2.01 8.98 -2.82
C ARG A 74 -1.64 9.96 -1.71
N GLU A 75 -2.38 11.06 -1.55
CA GLU A 75 -2.21 11.99 -0.44
C GLU A 75 -2.35 11.28 0.91
N ARG A 76 -3.39 10.46 1.09
CA ARG A 76 -3.61 9.67 2.32
C ARG A 76 -2.54 8.63 2.57
N PHE A 77 -2.02 8.03 1.49
CA PHE A 77 -0.87 7.13 1.60
C PHE A 77 0.31 7.90 2.20
N TYR A 78 0.61 9.10 1.69
CA TYR A 78 1.67 9.95 2.23
C TYR A 78 1.42 10.38 3.68
N GLU A 79 0.19 10.74 4.06
CA GLU A 79 -0.17 11.08 5.44
C GLU A 79 0.10 9.94 6.44
N ARG A 80 0.06 8.69 5.96
CA ARG A 80 0.30 7.50 6.79
C ARG A 80 1.76 7.06 6.79
N TRP A 81 2.39 7.07 5.62
CA TRP A 81 3.65 6.35 5.38
C TRP A 81 4.81 7.24 4.88
N GLY A 82 4.50 8.42 4.35
CA GLY A 82 5.50 9.34 3.78
C GLY A 82 5.78 9.07 2.30
N PHE A 83 6.66 9.87 1.71
CA PHE A 83 7.04 9.70 0.31
C PHE A 83 7.91 8.46 0.08
N LEU A 84 7.96 7.97 -1.16
CA LEU A 84 8.61 6.70 -1.48
C LEU A 84 10.13 6.80 -1.45
N TYR A 85 10.69 7.85 -2.07
CA TYR A 85 12.13 7.95 -2.35
C TYR A 85 12.87 8.93 -1.44
N SER A 86 12.23 9.97 -0.93
CA SER A 86 12.90 10.91 -0.02
C SER A 86 12.01 11.31 1.13
N SER A 87 12.59 11.66 2.27
CA SER A 87 11.81 12.14 3.40
C SER A 87 11.33 13.59 3.30
N ASP A 88 11.93 14.39 2.42
CA ASP A 88 11.72 15.84 2.35
C ASP A 88 11.07 16.32 1.05
N LYS A 89 11.20 15.52 -0.02
CA LYS A 89 10.74 15.86 -1.37
C LYS A 89 9.97 14.70 -1.96
N ALA A 90 8.74 14.98 -2.38
CA ALA A 90 7.97 13.99 -3.12
C ALA A 90 8.61 13.73 -4.47
N GLU A 91 8.63 12.46 -4.85
CA GLU A 91 8.70 12.03 -6.23
C GLU A 91 7.55 12.62 -7.07
N ASP A 92 7.74 12.67 -8.39
CA ASP A 92 6.66 13.03 -9.31
C ASP A 92 5.64 11.89 -9.48
N GLY A 93 4.60 12.14 -10.27
CA GLY A 93 3.61 11.16 -10.69
C GLY A 93 4.25 9.92 -11.30
N ALA A 94 5.05 10.12 -12.34
CA ALA A 94 5.63 9.05 -13.12
C ALA A 94 6.45 8.06 -12.26
N ALA A 95 7.29 8.55 -11.35
CA ALA A 95 8.10 7.70 -10.48
C ALA A 95 7.27 6.91 -9.45
N PHE A 96 6.20 7.51 -8.91
CA PHE A 96 5.29 6.81 -8.01
C PHE A 96 4.48 5.73 -8.76
N ASP A 97 3.94 6.12 -9.92
CA ASP A 97 3.08 5.29 -10.77
C ASP A 97 3.84 4.08 -11.32
N ALA A 98 5.09 4.28 -11.75
CA ALA A 98 5.96 3.20 -12.23
C ALA A 98 6.16 2.12 -11.15
N LEU A 99 6.42 2.52 -9.90
CA LEU A 99 6.57 1.58 -8.80
C LEU A 99 5.24 0.87 -8.48
N LEU A 100 4.13 1.63 -8.41
CA LEU A 100 2.81 1.07 -8.14
C LEU A 100 2.43 0.02 -9.19
N LEU A 101 2.63 0.33 -10.47
CA LEU A 101 2.37 -0.58 -11.58
C LEU A 101 3.23 -1.84 -11.49
N LYS A 102 4.55 -1.68 -11.30
CA LYS A 102 5.49 -2.80 -11.12
C LYS A 102 5.02 -3.76 -10.01
N MET A 103 4.69 -3.22 -8.84
CA MET A 103 4.28 -4.05 -7.69
C MET A 103 2.90 -4.70 -7.88
N LYS A 104 1.96 -4.02 -8.54
CA LYS A 104 0.65 -4.60 -8.86
C LYS A 104 0.74 -5.71 -9.89
N GLN A 105 1.53 -5.53 -10.94
CA GLN A 105 1.78 -6.56 -11.95
C GLN A 105 2.43 -7.79 -11.31
N ALA A 106 3.43 -7.56 -10.46
CA ALA A 106 4.06 -8.63 -9.68
C ALA A 106 3.04 -9.41 -8.83
N ASP A 107 2.19 -8.69 -8.08
CA ASP A 107 1.18 -9.31 -7.23
C ASP A 107 0.11 -10.07 -8.03
N GLU A 108 -0.25 -9.58 -9.21
CA GLU A 108 -1.18 -10.27 -10.11
C GLU A 108 -0.57 -11.56 -10.68
N ILE A 109 0.68 -11.50 -11.20
CA ILE A 109 1.39 -12.68 -11.70
C ILE A 109 1.55 -13.72 -10.58
N ARG A 110 1.94 -13.29 -9.38
CA ARG A 110 2.06 -14.15 -8.19
C ARG A 110 0.75 -14.87 -7.87
N ARG A 111 -0.39 -14.18 -7.96
CA ARG A 111 -1.72 -14.78 -7.72
C ARG A 111 -2.12 -15.80 -8.79
N GLN A 112 -1.72 -15.58 -10.04
CA GLN A 112 -2.07 -16.45 -11.17
C GLN A 112 -1.18 -17.69 -11.29
N SER A 113 0.13 -17.52 -11.08
CA SER A 113 1.15 -18.54 -11.35
C SER A 113 1.74 -19.18 -10.09
N GLY A 114 1.56 -18.58 -8.91
CA GLY A 114 2.22 -19.01 -7.67
C GLY A 114 3.70 -18.63 -7.56
N ASP A 115 4.39 -18.42 -8.69
CA ASP A 115 5.85 -18.26 -8.78
C ASP A 115 6.31 -16.93 -9.40
N GLY A 116 5.39 -16.00 -9.64
CA GLY A 116 5.77 -14.64 -10.01
C GLY A 116 6.56 -13.98 -8.88
N ALA A 117 7.87 -13.80 -9.05
CA ALA A 117 8.67 -12.85 -8.29
C ALA A 117 9.03 -11.70 -9.24
N PRO A 118 8.78 -10.43 -8.88
CA PRO A 118 9.25 -9.31 -9.68
C PRO A 118 10.76 -9.32 -9.68
N ASP A 119 11.30 -8.85 -10.79
CA ASP A 119 12.69 -8.44 -10.88
C ASP A 119 12.86 -7.18 -10.03
N PHE A 120 13.11 -7.38 -8.74
CA PHE A 120 13.53 -6.32 -7.85
C PHE A 120 15.03 -6.15 -8.04
N THR A 121 15.45 -4.92 -8.30
CA THR A 121 16.82 -4.51 -8.03
C THR A 121 16.98 -4.48 -6.51
N LEU A 122 17.16 -5.65 -5.89
CA LEU A 122 17.44 -5.83 -4.46
C LEU A 122 18.83 -5.27 -4.08
N SER A 123 19.43 -4.43 -4.93
CA SER A 123 20.81 -3.95 -4.85
C SER A 123 21.11 -3.19 -3.55
N ASP A 124 20.08 -2.72 -2.84
CA ASP A 124 20.21 -1.87 -1.65
C ASP A 124 19.78 -2.57 -0.34
N ILE A 125 19.75 -3.90 -0.31
CA ILE A 125 19.47 -4.69 0.90
C ILE A 125 20.76 -4.87 1.70
N ALA A 126 20.97 -4.01 2.70
CA ALA A 126 21.97 -4.25 3.73
C ALA A 126 21.34 -5.05 4.90
N VAL A 127 21.84 -6.26 5.13
CA VAL A 127 21.64 -6.96 6.41
C VAL A 127 22.68 -6.41 7.37
N ILE A 128 22.24 -5.69 8.39
CA ILE A 128 23.15 -4.91 9.26
C ILE A 128 23.30 -5.57 10.63
N SER A 129 22.32 -6.35 11.04
CA SER A 129 22.34 -7.07 12.30
C SER A 129 21.40 -8.27 12.26
N TYR A 130 21.40 -9.04 13.34
CA TYR A 130 20.44 -10.11 13.59
C TYR A 130 19.68 -9.77 14.86
N ALA A 131 18.35 -9.77 14.77
CA ALA A 131 17.47 -9.78 15.93
C ALA A 131 17.32 -11.21 16.42
N THR A 132 16.92 -11.36 17.66
CA THR A 132 16.73 -12.68 18.26
C THR A 132 15.34 -12.84 18.78
N GLU A 133 14.66 -13.88 18.32
CA GLU A 133 13.32 -14.25 18.75
C GLU A 133 13.35 -15.62 19.42
N HIS A 134 12.48 -15.82 20.42
CA HIS A 134 12.34 -17.12 21.07
C HIS A 134 11.28 -17.95 20.34
N ASN A 135 11.67 -19.14 19.91
CA ASN A 135 10.73 -20.10 19.36
C ASN A 135 10.02 -20.83 20.49
N ALA A 136 8.82 -20.39 20.83
CA ALA A 136 8.01 -21.01 21.88
C ALA A 136 7.72 -22.51 21.66
N LYS A 137 7.88 -23.04 20.43
CA LYS A 137 7.65 -24.46 20.12
C LYS A 137 8.88 -25.34 20.30
N THR A 138 10.08 -24.82 20.03
CA THR A 138 11.34 -25.58 20.12
C THR A 138 12.19 -25.20 21.32
N ASP A 139 11.79 -24.14 22.04
CA ASP A 139 12.56 -23.52 23.12
C ASP A 139 13.94 -22.99 22.68
N GLU A 140 14.12 -22.78 21.38
CA GLU A 140 15.37 -22.30 20.79
C GLU A 140 15.32 -20.81 20.49
N LYS A 141 16.51 -20.20 20.47
CA LYS A 141 16.71 -18.83 20.05
C LYS A 141 16.92 -18.80 18.53
N ILE A 142 16.01 -18.16 17.80
CA ILE A 142 16.12 -17.95 16.36
C ILE A 142 16.78 -16.60 16.11
N TYR A 143 17.75 -16.58 15.18
CA TYR A 143 18.35 -15.35 14.67
C TYR A 143 17.65 -14.93 13.38
N LEU A 144 17.06 -13.75 13.39
CA LEU A 144 16.34 -13.19 12.26
C LEU A 144 17.15 -12.01 11.69
N PRO A 145 17.49 -12.01 10.39
CA PRO A 145 18.23 -10.90 9.81
C PRO A 145 17.39 -9.61 9.89
N VAL A 146 18.04 -8.53 10.28
CA VAL A 146 17.48 -7.18 10.29
C VAL A 146 17.96 -6.45 9.05
N ILE A 147 17.01 -6.08 8.21
CA ILE A 147 17.23 -5.30 7.01
C ILE A 147 16.83 -3.85 7.30
N ARG A 148 17.69 -2.90 6.96
CA ARG A 148 17.40 -1.45 7.04
C ARG A 148 17.36 -0.85 5.64
N PRO A 149 16.17 -0.75 5.03
CA PRO A 149 16.01 -0.12 3.74
C PRO A 149 16.36 1.37 3.82
N ALA A 150 17.02 1.92 2.80
CA ALA A 150 17.28 3.36 2.73
C ALA A 150 16.01 4.19 2.52
N HIS A 151 15.02 3.61 1.83
CA HIS A 151 13.83 4.30 1.34
C HIS A 151 12.56 3.46 1.56
N LEU A 152 11.41 4.13 1.59
CA LEU A 152 10.12 3.45 1.81
C LEU A 152 9.82 2.47 0.67
N TYR A 153 10.16 2.80 -0.58
CA TYR A 153 9.94 1.87 -1.69
C TYR A 153 10.69 0.55 -1.51
N HIS A 154 11.96 0.59 -1.05
CA HIS A 154 12.71 -0.62 -0.72
C HIS A 154 12.01 -1.44 0.38
N ALA A 155 11.51 -0.77 1.44
CA ALA A 155 10.76 -1.46 2.49
C ALA A 155 9.50 -2.16 1.95
N LEU A 156 8.80 -1.53 0.99
CA LEU A 156 7.64 -2.11 0.31
C LEU A 156 8.04 -3.31 -0.56
N GLU A 157 9.09 -3.21 -1.37
CA GLU A 157 9.59 -4.31 -2.22
C GLU A 157 10.05 -5.51 -1.39
N ILE A 158 10.83 -5.28 -0.32
CA ILE A 158 11.27 -6.32 0.62
C ILE A 158 10.05 -6.96 1.29
N SER A 159 9.09 -6.16 1.74
CA SER A 159 7.86 -6.68 2.34
C SER A 159 7.05 -7.52 1.37
N TRP A 160 7.06 -7.17 0.09
CA TRP A 160 6.39 -7.95 -0.93
C TRP A 160 7.12 -9.29 -1.15
N ALA A 161 8.46 -9.26 -1.28
CA ALA A 161 9.29 -10.43 -1.55
C ALA A 161 9.19 -11.48 -0.43
N PHE A 162 9.38 -11.05 0.82
CA PHE A 162 9.41 -11.94 1.97
C PHE A 162 8.03 -12.13 2.62
N GLY A 163 7.10 -11.19 2.40
CA GLY A 163 5.74 -11.23 2.93
C GLY A 163 4.72 -11.89 2.00
N ALA A 164 5.13 -12.52 0.91
CA ALA A 164 4.24 -13.20 -0.05
C ALA A 164 3.27 -14.19 0.62
N TYR A 165 3.74 -14.93 1.63
CA TYR A 165 2.87 -15.82 2.42
C TYR A 165 1.79 -15.06 3.19
N SER A 166 2.14 -13.91 3.80
CA SER A 166 1.17 -13.03 4.46
C SER A 166 0.19 -12.41 3.45
N LEU A 167 0.64 -12.07 2.25
CA LEU A 167 -0.24 -11.62 1.16
C LEU A 167 -1.22 -12.69 0.70
N ASN A 168 -0.82 -13.97 0.66
CA ASN A 168 -1.73 -15.10 0.34
C ASN A 168 -2.89 -15.22 1.33
N LYS A 169 -2.67 -14.83 2.58
CA LYS A 169 -3.74 -14.79 3.60
C LYS A 169 -4.67 -13.59 3.44
N VAL A 170 -4.28 -12.58 2.65
CA VAL A 170 -5.13 -11.44 2.34
C VAL A 170 -6.06 -11.80 1.19
N THR A 171 -7.33 -12.07 1.52
CA THR A 171 -8.36 -12.17 0.49
C THR A 171 -8.75 -10.77 0.03
N TRP A 172 -8.51 -10.44 -1.23
CA TRP A 172 -8.92 -9.17 -1.81
C TRP A 172 -10.37 -9.24 -2.30
N GLU A 173 -11.14 -8.19 -2.03
CA GLU A 173 -12.53 -8.10 -2.49
C GLU A 173 -12.72 -6.75 -3.20
N THR A 174 -13.48 -6.77 -4.30
CA THR A 174 -13.90 -5.54 -4.96
C THR A 174 -15.10 -4.95 -4.21
N CYS A 175 -15.03 -3.67 -3.85
CA CYS A 175 -16.08 -2.94 -3.17
C CYS A 175 -17.39 -3.04 -3.96
N LYS A 176 -18.45 -3.54 -3.31
CA LYS A 176 -19.76 -3.74 -3.93
C LYS A 176 -20.36 -2.44 -4.46
N TYR A 177 -20.13 -1.32 -3.77
CA TYR A 177 -20.52 -0.01 -4.29
C TYR A 177 -19.84 0.27 -5.63
N TYR A 178 -18.50 0.14 -5.68
CA TYR A 178 -17.74 0.36 -6.90
C TYR A 178 -18.24 -0.51 -8.05
N ARG A 179 -18.43 -1.80 -7.79
CA ARG A 179 -18.90 -2.76 -8.79
C ARG A 179 -20.27 -2.40 -9.38
N GLN A 180 -21.14 -1.69 -8.66
CA GLN A 180 -22.51 -1.39 -9.11
C GLN A 180 -22.71 0.06 -9.56
N TYR A 181 -21.99 1.01 -8.97
CA TYR A 181 -22.23 2.44 -9.14
C TYR A 181 -20.96 3.21 -9.52
N GLY A 182 -19.84 2.52 -9.74
CA GLY A 182 -18.56 3.13 -10.08
C GLY A 182 -17.85 3.78 -8.90
N LEU A 183 -16.80 4.53 -9.21
CA LEU A 183 -15.89 5.08 -8.21
C LEU A 183 -16.49 6.27 -7.45
N ARG A 184 -16.35 6.29 -6.13
CA ARG A 184 -16.73 7.41 -5.27
C ARG A 184 -15.59 7.85 -4.36
N LYS A 185 -15.73 9.04 -3.79
CA LYS A 185 -14.86 9.56 -2.73
C LYS A 185 -14.68 8.51 -1.61
N ASP A 186 -13.43 8.30 -1.19
CA ASP A 186 -13.03 7.33 -0.15
C ASP A 186 -13.19 5.83 -0.50
N CYS A 187 -13.60 5.49 -1.72
CA CYS A 187 -13.67 4.09 -2.13
C CYS A 187 -12.27 3.58 -2.47
N LEU A 188 -11.84 2.48 -1.86
CA LEU A 188 -10.56 1.84 -2.17
C LEU A 188 -10.61 0.95 -3.43
N VAL A 189 -11.79 0.75 -4.02
CA VAL A 189 -12.04 -0.20 -5.14
C VAL A 189 -11.77 -1.64 -4.75
N LYS A 190 -10.51 -2.03 -4.52
CA LYS A 190 -10.12 -3.31 -3.95
C LYS A 190 -9.70 -3.09 -2.50
N PHE A 191 -10.06 -4.01 -1.62
CA PHE A 191 -9.69 -3.91 -0.22
C PHE A 191 -9.44 -5.29 0.38
N PRO A 192 -8.59 -5.40 1.42
CA PRO A 192 -8.41 -6.63 2.16
C PRO A 192 -9.70 -6.99 2.92
N LYS A 193 -10.21 -8.19 2.68
CA LYS A 193 -11.40 -8.74 3.31
C LYS A 193 -11.06 -9.19 4.73
N THR A 194 -11.15 -8.25 5.67
CA THR A 194 -10.81 -8.49 7.08
C THR A 194 -11.81 -9.38 7.84
N ARG A 195 -13.00 -9.65 7.29
CA ARG A 195 -14.00 -10.53 7.88
C ARG A 195 -14.87 -11.19 6.81
N ARG A 196 -15.37 -12.39 7.08
CA ARG A 196 -16.31 -13.13 6.21
C ARG A 196 -17.52 -12.24 5.91
N GLY A 197 -17.86 -12.11 4.62
CA GLY A 197 -19.00 -11.30 4.18
C GLY A 197 -18.82 -9.79 4.14
N LYS A 198 -17.62 -9.23 4.39
CA LYS A 198 -17.37 -7.79 4.15
C LYS A 198 -17.48 -7.49 2.65
N LYS A 199 -18.48 -6.69 2.26
CA LYS A 199 -18.77 -6.33 0.85
C LYS A 199 -18.36 -4.89 0.48
N PHE A 200 -17.96 -4.07 1.44
CA PHE A 200 -17.67 -2.65 1.24
C PHE A 200 -16.30 -2.31 1.84
N CYS A 201 -15.53 -1.46 1.17
CA CYS A 201 -14.20 -1.05 1.64
C CYS A 201 -14.27 -0.18 2.90
N CYS A 202 -15.31 0.66 3.03
CA CYS A 202 -15.53 1.57 4.15
C CYS A 202 -17.02 1.69 4.51
N LYS A 203 -17.32 2.28 5.67
CA LYS A 203 -18.69 2.52 6.14
C LYS A 203 -19.45 3.42 5.17
N GLN A 204 -18.82 4.50 4.68
CA GLN A 204 -19.45 5.40 3.73
C GLN A 204 -19.93 4.66 2.47
N CYS A 205 -19.11 3.77 1.89
CA CYS A 205 -19.54 2.97 0.73
C CYS A 205 -20.77 2.10 1.00
N LYS A 206 -20.94 1.59 2.23
CA LYS A 206 -22.14 0.83 2.63
C LYS A 206 -23.36 1.75 2.73
N ASP A 207 -23.23 2.89 3.40
CA ASP A 207 -24.35 3.79 3.66
C ASP A 207 -24.90 4.37 2.35
N TYR A 208 -24.01 4.83 1.46
CA TYR A 208 -24.40 5.32 0.13
C TYR A 208 -25.03 4.24 -0.74
N PHE A 209 -24.52 3.00 -0.67
CA PHE A 209 -25.12 1.88 -1.40
C PHE A 209 -26.60 1.71 -1.02
N ASN A 210 -26.90 1.76 0.27
CA ASN A 210 -28.28 1.61 0.75
C ASN A 210 -29.17 2.79 0.28
N ILE A 211 -28.66 4.03 0.34
CA ILE A 211 -29.39 5.22 -0.14
C ILE A 211 -29.73 5.10 -1.64
N TYR A 212 -28.75 4.74 -2.47
CA TYR A 212 -28.98 4.57 -3.92
C TYR A 212 -29.96 3.44 -4.22
N LYS A 213 -29.85 2.34 -3.48
CA LYS A 213 -30.75 1.20 -3.63
C LYS A 213 -32.19 1.60 -3.30
N SER A 214 -32.43 2.22 -2.13
CA SER A 214 -33.78 2.64 -1.72
C SER A 214 -34.39 3.68 -2.66
N ARG A 215 -33.59 4.60 -3.21
CA ARG A 215 -34.09 5.58 -4.21
C ARG A 215 -34.51 4.93 -5.53
N ARG A 216 -33.84 3.86 -5.96
CA ARG A 216 -34.22 3.13 -7.17
C ARG A 216 -35.48 2.30 -6.95
N GLU A 217 -35.61 1.68 -5.79
CA GLU A 217 -36.81 0.91 -5.41
C GLU A 217 -38.04 1.81 -5.22
N ALA A 218 -37.87 3.07 -4.82
CA ALA A 218 -38.96 4.05 -4.70
C ALA A 218 -39.41 4.68 -6.04
N ASN A 219 -38.59 4.57 -7.09
CA ASN A 219 -38.85 5.13 -8.42
C ASN A 219 -39.24 4.05 -9.45
N GLN A 220 -39.51 2.82 -8.99
CA GLN A 220 -40.04 1.69 -9.76
C GLN A 220 -41.47 1.39 -9.30
#